data_AF-A0A6A4WZX9-F1
#
_entry.id   AF-A0A6A4WZX9-F1
#
_cell.length_a   1.000
_cell.length_b   1.000
_cell.length_c   1.000
_cell.angle_alpha   90.00
_cell.angle_beta   90.00
_cell.angle_gamma   90.00
#
_symmetry.space_group_name_H-M   'P 1'
#
loop_
_entity.id
_entity.type
_entity.pdbx_description
1 polymer ?
#
loop_
_entity_poly.entity_id
_entity_poly.type
_entity_poly.pdbx_seq_one_letter_code
_entity_poly.pdbx_strand_id
1 'polypeptide(L)'
;MTTRTGFSFAGIATTISEILNKFNWRKVLLLFDRDAYESVAGHHTCYLAMSSLIGLLKTNNVSYGTFDLGQNRRFTLRDNLRSKIGLDYGDAE
;
A
#
# COMPACT_ATOMS: atom_id res chain seq x y z
N MET A 1 7.95 -25.97 -15.04
CA MET A 1 8.12 -24.51 -15.28
C MET A 1 6.72 -23.92 -15.37
N THR A 2 6.35 -23.02 -14.46
CA THR A 2 5.01 -22.41 -14.44
C THR A 2 5.06 -21.03 -15.08
N THR A 3 4.38 -20.87 -16.22
CA THR A 3 4.25 -19.56 -16.89
C THR A 3 3.03 -18.84 -16.34
N ARG A 4 3.22 -17.66 -15.74
CA ARG A 4 2.11 -16.85 -15.23
C ARG A 4 1.61 -15.89 -16.30
N THR A 5 0.35 -16.02 -16.71
CA THR A 5 -0.30 -15.16 -17.71
C THR A 5 -0.90 -13.88 -17.12
N GLY A 6 -1.04 -13.82 -15.79
CA GLY A 6 -1.59 -12.67 -15.06
C GLY A 6 -0.54 -11.69 -14.53
N PHE A 7 -1.00 -10.47 -14.21
CA PHE A 7 -0.16 -9.38 -13.72
C PHE A 7 0.48 -9.71 -12.35
N SER A 8 1.78 -9.42 -12.17
CA SER A 8 2.49 -9.77 -10.92
C SER A 8 2.27 -8.76 -9.85
N PHE A 9 2.30 -9.20 -8.58
CA PHE A 9 2.54 -8.31 -7.46
C PHE A 9 3.84 -7.51 -7.61
N ALA A 10 4.92 -8.14 -8.11
CA ALA A 10 6.16 -7.43 -8.47
C ALA A 10 5.97 -6.40 -9.60
N GLY A 11 5.09 -6.67 -10.57
CA GLY A 11 4.78 -5.76 -11.67
C GLY A 11 4.01 -4.55 -11.16
N ILE A 12 2.96 -4.78 -10.37
CA ILE A 12 2.21 -3.74 -9.66
C ILE A 12 3.16 -2.87 -8.83
N ALA A 13 4.00 -3.49 -8.01
CA ALA A 13 4.95 -2.80 -7.15
C ALA A 13 5.91 -1.93 -7.96
N THR A 14 6.43 -2.45 -9.08
CA THR A 14 7.35 -1.71 -9.96
C THR A 14 6.65 -0.51 -10.59
N THR A 15 5.45 -0.70 -11.15
CA THR A 15 4.67 0.40 -11.74
C THR A 15 4.37 1.50 -10.73
N ILE A 16 3.96 1.14 -9.51
CA ILE A 16 3.72 2.13 -8.44
C ILE A 16 5.02 2.86 -8.12
N SER A 17 6.13 2.13 -7.95
CA SER A 17 7.42 2.74 -7.63
C SER A 17 7.90 3.70 -8.72
N GLU A 18 7.67 3.40 -9.99
CA GLU A 18 7.99 4.30 -11.10
C GLU A 18 7.17 5.59 -11.05
N ILE A 19 5.87 5.49 -10.70
CA ILE A 19 5.01 6.66 -10.49
C ILE A 19 5.57 7.53 -9.35
N LEU A 20 5.91 6.92 -8.21
CA LEU A 20 6.49 7.67 -7.08
C LEU A 20 7.78 8.38 -7.48
N ASN A 21 8.65 7.70 -8.23
CA ASN A 21 9.90 8.28 -8.72
C ASN A 21 9.65 9.43 -9.70
N LYS A 22 8.71 9.27 -10.64
CA LYS A 22 8.37 10.29 -11.63
C LYS A 22 7.91 11.60 -10.99
N PHE A 23 7.17 11.52 -9.88
CA PHE A 23 6.65 12.68 -9.16
C PHE A 23 7.51 13.08 -7.94
N ASN A 24 8.67 12.46 -7.74
CA ASN A 24 9.53 12.68 -6.57
C ASN A 24 8.83 12.51 -5.22
N TRP A 25 7.83 11.62 -5.14
CA TRP A 25 7.18 11.31 -3.87
C TRP A 25 8.07 10.39 -3.03
N ARG A 26 8.51 10.90 -1.87
CA ARG A 26 9.40 10.19 -0.93
C ARG A 26 8.73 9.81 0.39
N LYS A 27 7.48 10.21 0.61
CA LYS A 27 6.69 9.87 1.80
C LYS A 27 5.31 9.40 1.35
N VAL A 28 4.94 8.15 1.67
CA VAL A 28 3.65 7.57 1.27
C VAL A 28 2.95 6.88 2.45
N LEU A 29 1.63 6.76 2.38
CA LEU A 29 0.86 5.96 3.33
C LEU A 29 0.19 4.81 2.57
N LEU A 30 0.47 3.58 2.98
CA LEU A 30 -0.15 2.39 2.42
C LEU A 30 -1.39 2.05 3.22
N LEU A 31 -2.55 2.24 2.59
CA LEU A 31 -3.86 1.92 3.14
C LEU A 31 -4.38 0.65 2.50
N PHE A 32 -4.64 -0.39 3.28
CA PHE A 32 -5.13 -1.66 2.75
C PHE A 32 -5.94 -2.47 3.76
N ASP A 33 -6.82 -3.36 3.29
CA ASP A 33 -7.37 -4.46 4.11
C ASP A 33 -6.69 -5.75 3.65
N ARG A 34 -6.12 -6.52 4.59
CA ARG A 34 -5.40 -7.76 4.27
C ARG A 34 -6.26 -8.76 3.51
N ASP A 35 -7.55 -8.81 3.82
CA ASP A 35 -8.48 -9.76 3.26
C ASP A 35 -9.40 -9.11 2.20
N ALA A 36 -9.03 -7.91 1.73
CA ALA A 36 -9.72 -7.26 0.62
C ALA A 36 -9.72 -8.18 -0.61
N TYR A 37 -10.86 -8.21 -1.31
CA TYR A 37 -11.04 -8.92 -2.57
C TYR A 37 -10.74 -10.42 -2.51
N GLU A 38 -10.89 -11.06 -1.34
CA GLU A 38 -10.73 -12.50 -1.17
C GLU A 38 -11.57 -13.31 -2.17
N SER A 39 -12.80 -12.87 -2.45
CA SER A 39 -13.70 -13.53 -3.40
C SER A 39 -13.23 -13.46 -4.86
N VAL A 40 -12.27 -12.60 -5.20
CA VAL A 40 -11.78 -12.39 -6.57
C VAL A 40 -10.38 -12.96 -6.74
N ALA A 41 -9.49 -12.72 -5.79
CA ALA A 41 -8.07 -13.02 -5.92
C ALA A 41 -7.55 -13.99 -4.85
N GLY A 42 -8.43 -14.51 -3.99
CA GLY A 42 -8.08 -15.41 -2.89
C GLY A 42 -7.56 -14.68 -1.65
N HIS A 43 -7.40 -15.45 -0.59
CA HIS A 43 -7.05 -14.95 0.73
C HIS A 43 -5.66 -14.29 0.76
N HIS A 44 -5.52 -13.19 1.51
CA HIS A 44 -4.28 -12.42 1.68
C HIS A 44 -3.65 -11.83 0.41
N THR A 45 -4.34 -11.81 -0.73
CA THR A 45 -3.77 -11.26 -1.97
C THR A 45 -3.40 -9.78 -1.86
N CYS A 46 -4.21 -8.97 -1.17
CA CYS A 46 -3.87 -7.58 -0.91
C CYS A 46 -2.60 -7.44 -0.06
N TYR A 47 -2.45 -8.29 0.96
CA TYR A 47 -1.26 -8.34 1.80
C TYR A 47 0.00 -8.70 1.00
N LEU A 48 -0.09 -9.69 0.09
CA LEU A 48 1.03 -10.08 -0.77
C LEU A 48 1.45 -8.97 -1.76
N ALA A 49 0.47 -8.27 -2.33
CA ALA A 49 0.71 -7.12 -3.19
C ALA A 49 1.42 -5.98 -2.42
N MET A 50 0.89 -5.64 -1.24
CA MET A 50 1.46 -4.58 -0.39
C MET A 50 2.85 -4.95 0.14
N SER A 51 3.10 -6.20 0.48
CA SER A 51 4.42 -6.68 0.89
C SER A 51 5.46 -6.53 -0.22
N SER A 52 5.07 -6.84 -1.46
CA SER A 52 5.93 -6.64 -2.64
C SER A 52 6.26 -5.16 -2.86
N LEU A 53 5.26 -4.29 -2.69
CA LEU A 53 5.44 -2.85 -2.79
C LEU A 53 6.37 -2.31 -1.69
N ILE A 54 6.15 -2.69 -0.43
CA ILE A 54 7.01 -2.29 0.70
C ILE A 54 8.47 -2.69 0.45
N GLY A 55 8.72 -3.86 -0.13
CA GLY A 55 10.06 -4.28 -0.53
C GLY A 55 10.74 -3.25 -1.44
N LEU A 56 10.05 -2.81 -2.51
CA LEU A 56 10.59 -1.80 -3.43
C LEU A 56 10.69 -0.41 -2.81
N LEU A 57 9.74 -0.01 -1.96
CA LEU A 57 9.81 1.28 -1.26
C LEU A 57 11.06 1.38 -0.38
N LYS A 58 11.41 0.29 0.33
CA LYS A 58 12.64 0.20 1.12
C LYS A 58 13.89 0.35 0.25
N THR A 59 13.94 -0.33 -0.89
CA THR A 59 15.08 -0.23 -1.83
C THR A 59 15.23 1.17 -2.40
N ASN A 60 14.12 1.89 -2.61
CA ASN A 60 14.11 3.23 -3.20
C ASN A 60 14.13 4.37 -2.17
N ASN A 61 14.46 4.09 -0.89
CA ASN A 61 14.50 5.06 0.20
C ASN A 61 13.22 5.91 0.35
N VAL A 62 12.06 5.31 0.06
CA VAL A 62 10.76 5.96 0.27
C VAL A 62 10.29 5.68 1.70
N SER A 63 10.07 6.74 2.47
CA SER A 63 9.44 6.64 3.79
C SER A 63 7.99 6.22 3.63
N TYR A 64 7.55 5.23 4.39
CA TYR A 64 6.19 4.73 4.29
C TYR A 64 5.58 4.45 5.66
N GLY A 65 4.29 4.76 5.78
CA GLY A 65 3.42 4.26 6.84
C GLY A 65 2.54 3.13 6.30
N THR A 66 2.10 2.23 7.18
CA THR A 66 1.11 1.21 6.86
C THR A 66 -0.12 1.36 7.74
N PHE A 67 -1.30 1.20 7.17
CA PHE A 67 -2.55 1.22 7.90
C PHE A 67 -3.49 0.12 7.38
N ASP A 68 -3.70 -0.88 8.23
CA ASP A 68 -4.57 -2.02 7.96
C ASP A 68 -6.01 -1.70 8.38
N LEU A 69 -6.89 -1.57 7.39
CA LEU A 69 -8.32 -1.31 7.56
C LEU A 69 -9.04 -2.50 8.21
N GLY A 70 -8.60 -3.73 7.94
CA GLY A 70 -9.21 -4.95 8.46
C GLY A 70 -9.03 -5.08 9.97
N GLN A 71 -7.88 -4.63 10.49
CA GLN A 71 -7.63 -4.58 11.94
C GLN A 71 -8.32 -3.40 12.64
N ASN A 72 -8.53 -2.29 11.92
CA ASN A 72 -9.06 -1.04 12.48
C ASN A 72 -10.55 -0.80 12.18
N ARG A 73 -11.33 -1.88 11.99
CA ARG A 73 -12.78 -1.84 11.67
C ARG A 73 -13.65 -1.09 12.67
N ARG A 74 -13.15 -0.83 13.89
CA ARG A 74 -13.91 -0.15 14.96
C ARG A 74 -14.11 1.35 14.73
N PHE A 75 -13.32 1.98 13.86
CA PHE A 75 -13.42 3.41 13.55
C PHE A 75 -13.80 3.61 12.09
N THR A 76 -14.63 4.60 11.82
CA THR A 76 -15.00 4.95 10.44
C THR A 76 -13.72 5.33 9.68
N LEU A 77 -13.59 4.84 8.44
CA LEU A 77 -12.43 5.08 7.56
C LEU A 77 -11.97 6.54 7.61
N ARG A 78 -12.93 7.47 7.58
CA ARG A 78 -12.71 8.91 7.64
C ARG A 78 -11.99 9.37 8.91
N ASP A 79 -12.35 8.85 10.08
CA ASP A 79 -11.76 9.28 11.36
C ASP A 79 -10.33 8.76 11.51
N ASN A 80 -10.09 7.52 11.07
CA ASN A 80 -8.76 6.94 11.01
C ASN A 80 -7.83 7.74 10.08
N LEU A 81 -8.32 8.08 8.89
CA LEU A 81 -7.57 8.88 7.91
C LEU A 81 -7.33 10.30 8.42
N ARG A 82 -8.33 10.94 9.06
CA ARG A 82 -8.18 12.30 9.60
C ARG A 82 -7.09 12.37 10.67
N SER A 83 -7.06 11.39 11.58
CA SER A 83 -6.05 11.33 12.63
C SER A 83 -4.66 11.06 12.05
N LYS A 84 -4.51 10.08 11.16
CA LYS A 84 -3.19 9.68 10.64
C LYS A 84 -2.65 10.56 9.53
N ILE A 85 -3.46 10.88 8.53
CA ILE A 85 -3.02 11.73 7.40
C ILE A 85 -2.89 13.18 7.87
N GLY A 86 -3.84 13.68 8.66
CA GLY A 86 -3.83 15.06 9.12
C GLY A 86 -2.66 15.40 10.05
N LEU A 87 -2.11 14.42 10.79
CA LEU A 87 -0.98 14.64 11.71
C LEU A 87 0.37 14.24 11.12
N ASP A 88 0.45 13.14 10.34
CA ASP A 88 1.74 12.65 9.82
C ASP A 88 2.05 13.13 8.39
N TYR A 89 1.06 13.58 7.61
CA TYR A 89 1.21 13.85 6.17
C TYR A 89 0.60 15.19 5.68
N GLY A 90 -0.15 15.89 6.52
CA GLY A 90 -0.50 17.29 6.29
C GLY A 90 0.69 18.16 6.69
N ASP A 91 1.07 19.10 5.84
CA ASP A 91 2.04 20.13 6.19
C ASP A 91 1.63 20.78 7.53
N ALA A 92 2.52 20.66 8.51
CA ALA A 92 2.53 21.58 9.62
C ALA A 92 3.10 22.89 9.09
N GLU A 93 2.21 23.78 8.65
CA GLU A 93 2.47 25.23 8.67
C GLU A 93 2.31 25.75 10.09
#